data_AF-A0A8D8JGV3-F1
#
_entry.id   AF-A0A8D8JGV3-F1
#
_cell.length_a   1.000
_cell.length_b   1.000
_cell.length_c   1.000
_cell.angle_alpha   90.00
_cell.angle_beta   90.00
_cell.angle_gamma   90.00
#
_symmetry.space_group_name_H-M   'P 1'
#
loop_
_entity.id
_entity.type
_entity.pdbx_description
1 polymer ?
#
loop_
_entity_poly.entity_id
_entity_poly.type
_entity_poly.pdbx_seq_one_letter_code
_entity_poly.pdbx_strand_id
1 'polypeptide(L)'
;MAFIVKFHLHFLWLLLLVVSVIGQNLPKFCRSCPPPNSLNCNYDNIGAFRCQNETDNCYVRNLNGQIDRGCLQEISIDSDRQRCHDPDDLSCLECTGMSCNSALWPTCHVCQESTDPTCRGEQSGVGTFCERYNAPGSCFERIVNGSVERGCRSDMVEDPCGGNEHCRVFEGSASNGHAVREILVSKCVQCRADDLDVDRSCLSGSKGGTSCVGPSDGRCYSRILDGGFLERGCRGNLTLDEVQRCNGTMCGICIGDGCNSGIFPEDRLWCNKCNSGNTSDCKIEVTDASKSVICKIYTEDNMCYSAISSNQTCKFLKNLACSSTNRM
;
A
#
# COMPACT_ATOMS: atom_id res chain seq x y z
N MET A 1 -53.07 -24.50 -68.97
CA MET A 1 -52.34 -23.92 -67.82
C MET A 1 -53.06 -24.35 -66.56
N ALA A 2 -52.65 -25.48 -65.97
CA ALA A 2 -53.29 -26.03 -64.77
C ALA A 2 -52.30 -26.95 -64.04
N PHE A 3 -51.17 -26.42 -63.63
CA PHE A 3 -50.25 -27.02 -62.66
C PHE A 3 -49.58 -25.83 -61.96
N ILE A 4 -49.17 -25.97 -60.69
CA ILE A 4 -48.68 -24.90 -59.79
C ILE A 4 -49.77 -24.31 -58.87
N VAL A 5 -50.59 -25.14 -58.23
CA VAL A 5 -51.20 -24.79 -56.92
C VAL A 5 -51.31 -26.05 -56.07
N LYS A 6 -50.19 -26.69 -55.70
CA LYS A 6 -50.22 -27.79 -54.72
C LYS A 6 -48.99 -27.89 -53.81
N PHE A 7 -48.03 -26.99 -53.92
CA PHE A 7 -46.79 -27.02 -53.13
C PHE A 7 -46.73 -26.04 -51.96
N HIS A 8 -47.66 -25.08 -51.84
CA HIS A 8 -47.63 -24.08 -50.77
C HIS A 8 -48.30 -24.52 -49.45
N LEU A 9 -49.14 -25.56 -49.45
CA LEU A 9 -49.87 -25.96 -48.24
C LEU A 9 -49.05 -26.82 -47.27
N HIS A 10 -48.04 -27.55 -47.72
CA HIS A 10 -47.20 -28.37 -46.83
C HIS A 10 -46.08 -27.58 -46.13
N PHE A 11 -45.61 -26.48 -46.73
CA PHE A 11 -44.58 -25.64 -46.12
C PHE A 11 -45.12 -24.78 -44.96
N LEU A 12 -46.39 -24.37 -45.04
CA LEU A 12 -47.05 -23.62 -43.95
C LEU A 12 -47.31 -24.49 -42.71
N TRP A 13 -47.58 -25.79 -42.88
CA TRP A 13 -47.78 -26.71 -41.76
C TRP A 13 -46.48 -27.03 -41.02
N LEU A 14 -45.35 -27.11 -41.73
CA LEU A 14 -44.03 -27.24 -41.08
C LEU A 14 -43.60 -25.96 -40.35
N LEU A 15 -43.90 -24.76 -40.87
CA LEU A 15 -43.63 -23.51 -40.15
C LEU A 15 -44.50 -23.37 -38.89
N LEU A 16 -45.76 -23.80 -38.91
CA LEU A 16 -46.64 -23.80 -37.74
C LEU A 16 -46.24 -24.84 -36.68
N LEU A 17 -45.65 -25.97 -37.07
CA LEU A 17 -45.06 -26.94 -36.15
C LEU A 17 -43.71 -26.48 -35.57
N VAL A 18 -42.94 -25.65 -36.29
CA VAL A 18 -41.69 -25.08 -35.76
C VAL A 18 -41.95 -23.88 -34.83
N VAL A 19 -43.00 -23.08 -35.07
CA VAL A 19 -43.38 -21.95 -34.19
C VAL A 19 -44.07 -22.41 -32.91
N SER A 20 -44.67 -23.62 -32.87
CA SER A 20 -45.28 -24.16 -31.65
C SER A 20 -44.30 -24.85 -30.69
N VAL A 21 -43.01 -24.95 -31.04
CA VAL A 21 -41.97 -25.51 -30.15
C VAL A 21 -41.16 -24.41 -29.43
N ILE A 22 -41.28 -23.14 -29.82
CA ILE A 22 -40.50 -22.03 -29.22
C ILE A 22 -41.18 -21.45 -27.96
N GLY A 23 -42.41 -21.88 -27.65
CA GLY A 23 -43.17 -21.45 -26.47
C GLY A 23 -43.06 -22.37 -25.25
N GLN A 24 -41.98 -23.16 -25.12
CA GLN A 24 -41.76 -23.88 -23.86
C GLN A 24 -41.19 -22.89 -22.84
N ASN A 25 -42.00 -22.51 -21.84
CA ASN A 25 -41.46 -21.89 -20.64
C ASN A 25 -40.42 -22.85 -20.06
N LEU A 26 -39.15 -22.50 -20.22
CA LEU A 26 -38.08 -23.29 -19.63
C LEU A 26 -38.17 -23.15 -18.11
N PRO A 27 -38.08 -24.25 -17.35
CA PRO A 27 -38.10 -24.18 -15.90
C PRO A 27 -36.94 -23.30 -15.41
N LYS A 28 -37.24 -22.38 -14.49
CA LYS A 28 -36.25 -21.53 -13.84
C LYS A 28 -35.46 -22.33 -12.82
N PHE A 29 -34.13 -22.19 -12.86
CA PHE A 29 -33.22 -22.73 -11.86
C PHE A 29 -32.35 -21.62 -11.27
N CYS A 30 -32.08 -21.72 -9.97
CA CYS A 30 -31.15 -20.85 -9.26
C CYS A 30 -30.21 -21.70 -8.41
N ARG A 31 -28.96 -21.25 -8.22
CA ARG A 31 -28.09 -21.87 -7.20
C ARG A 31 -28.76 -21.66 -5.84
N SER A 32 -28.91 -22.72 -5.06
CA SER A 32 -29.55 -22.63 -3.75
C SER A 32 -28.65 -23.18 -2.66
N CYS A 33 -28.53 -22.43 -1.59
CA CYS A 33 -27.76 -22.81 -0.42
C CYS A 33 -28.52 -22.40 0.84
N PRO A 34 -29.54 -23.18 1.25
CA PRO A 34 -30.31 -22.85 2.44
C PRO A 34 -29.44 -23.04 3.71
N PRO A 35 -29.59 -22.18 4.74
CA PRO A 35 -29.01 -22.40 6.06
C PRO A 35 -29.37 -23.79 6.61
N PRO A 36 -28.49 -24.48 7.36
CA PRO A 36 -27.33 -23.96 8.10
C PRO A 36 -25.94 -24.19 7.45
N ASN A 37 -25.82 -24.65 6.20
CA ASN A 37 -24.52 -25.05 5.61
C ASN A 37 -23.73 -23.89 4.94
N SER A 38 -23.52 -22.79 5.67
CA SER A 38 -23.09 -21.48 5.14
C SER A 38 -21.65 -21.36 4.58
N LEU A 39 -20.69 -22.20 5.00
CA LEU A 39 -19.28 -22.01 4.57
C LEU A 39 -19.02 -22.36 3.10
N ASN A 40 -19.76 -23.33 2.56
CA ASN A 40 -19.66 -23.73 1.15
C ASN A 40 -20.52 -22.85 0.23
N CYS A 41 -21.41 -22.02 0.79
CA CYS A 41 -22.37 -21.22 0.03
C CYS A 41 -21.72 -20.07 -0.76
N ASN A 42 -20.46 -19.74 -0.49
CA ASN A 42 -19.74 -18.74 -1.28
C ASN A 42 -18.92 -19.34 -2.42
N TYR A 43 -18.73 -20.66 -2.50
CA TYR A 43 -17.85 -21.29 -3.49
C TYR A 43 -18.62 -22.11 -4.53
N ASP A 44 -17.97 -22.44 -5.65
CA ASP A 44 -18.61 -22.91 -6.89
C ASP A 44 -19.25 -24.31 -6.89
N ASN A 45 -19.36 -24.98 -5.74
CA ASN A 45 -19.87 -26.35 -5.65
C ASN A 45 -21.29 -26.44 -5.08
N ILE A 46 -22.14 -25.47 -5.44
CA ILE A 46 -23.54 -25.38 -5.00
C ILE A 46 -24.45 -25.79 -6.15
N GLY A 47 -25.32 -26.77 -5.89
CA GLY A 47 -26.31 -27.22 -6.87
C GLY A 47 -27.33 -26.14 -7.23
N ALA A 48 -27.89 -26.25 -8.44
CA ALA A 48 -29.03 -25.46 -8.86
C ALA A 48 -30.34 -26.22 -8.61
N PHE A 49 -31.35 -25.52 -8.11
CA PHE A 49 -32.67 -26.07 -7.81
C PHE A 49 -33.75 -25.33 -8.59
N ARG A 50 -34.84 -26.05 -8.90
CA ARG A 50 -35.96 -25.51 -9.68
C ARG A 50 -36.76 -24.54 -8.82
N CYS A 51 -36.96 -23.32 -9.29
CA CYS A 51 -37.85 -22.35 -8.66
C CYS A 51 -39.32 -22.76 -8.84
N GLN A 52 -40.17 -22.35 -7.90
CA GLN A 52 -41.62 -22.55 -8.04
C GLN A 52 -42.20 -21.78 -9.23
N ASN A 53 -41.71 -20.56 -9.46
CA ASN A 53 -42.12 -19.70 -10.57
C ASN A 53 -41.09 -19.71 -11.71
N GLU A 54 -41.56 -19.94 -12.94
CA GLU A 54 -40.72 -20.01 -14.16
C GLU A 54 -40.19 -18.63 -14.59
N THR A 55 -40.77 -17.55 -14.08
CA THR A 55 -40.31 -16.18 -14.32
C THR A 55 -39.55 -15.58 -13.13
N ASP A 56 -39.17 -16.39 -12.14
CA ASP A 56 -38.47 -15.91 -10.95
C ASP A 56 -37.05 -15.40 -11.26
N ASN A 57 -36.54 -14.53 -10.38
CA ASN A 57 -35.15 -14.11 -10.35
C ASN A 57 -34.36 -14.98 -9.38
N CYS A 58 -33.04 -15.01 -9.56
CA CYS A 58 -32.16 -15.62 -8.56
C CYS A 58 -31.57 -14.52 -7.67
N TYR A 59 -31.27 -14.85 -6.42
CA TYR A 59 -30.56 -13.94 -5.54
C TYR A 59 -29.29 -14.55 -4.94
N VAL A 60 -28.38 -13.68 -4.52
CA VAL A 60 -27.35 -13.98 -3.51
C VAL A 60 -27.33 -12.81 -2.54
N ARG A 61 -27.32 -13.10 -1.23
CA ARG A 61 -27.33 -12.06 -0.18
C ARG A 61 -26.42 -12.41 0.97
N ASN A 62 -26.01 -11.39 1.71
CA ASN A 62 -25.32 -11.56 2.99
C ASN A 62 -26.28 -11.23 4.15
N LEU A 63 -26.55 -12.24 4.98
CA LEU A 63 -27.31 -12.11 6.22
C LEU A 63 -26.34 -12.16 7.40
N ASN A 64 -25.81 -11.00 7.81
CA ASN A 64 -24.95 -10.86 8.98
C ASN A 64 -23.76 -11.85 8.97
N GLY A 65 -23.05 -11.93 7.84
CA GLY A 65 -21.92 -12.83 7.63
C GLY A 65 -22.29 -14.22 7.12
N GLN A 66 -23.55 -14.46 6.74
CA GLN A 66 -23.99 -15.72 6.16
C GLN A 66 -24.47 -15.51 4.72
N ILE A 67 -23.83 -16.18 3.78
CA ILE A 67 -24.22 -16.11 2.37
C ILE A 67 -25.41 -17.05 2.12
N ASP A 68 -26.47 -16.47 1.59
CA ASP A 68 -27.72 -17.14 1.24
C ASP A 68 -28.00 -16.96 -0.25
N ARG A 69 -28.47 -18.03 -0.91
CA ARG A 69 -28.73 -18.06 -2.36
C ARG A 69 -30.02 -18.82 -2.62
N GLY A 70 -30.80 -18.35 -3.58
CA GLY A 70 -32.01 -19.07 -3.99
C GLY A 70 -32.84 -18.34 -5.04
N CYS A 71 -34.10 -18.74 -5.13
CA CYS A 71 -35.12 -18.12 -5.95
C CYS A 71 -35.75 -16.95 -5.19
N LEU A 72 -35.91 -15.80 -5.83
CA LEU A 72 -36.24 -14.55 -5.15
C LEU A 72 -37.63 -14.56 -4.50
N GLN A 73 -38.63 -15.19 -5.14
CA GLN A 73 -39.98 -15.31 -4.55
C GLN A 73 -40.03 -16.21 -3.30
N GLU A 74 -39.00 -17.03 -3.06
CA GLU A 74 -38.92 -17.90 -1.88
C GLU A 74 -38.43 -17.15 -0.63
N ILE A 75 -37.98 -15.89 -0.76
CA ILE A 75 -37.74 -15.03 0.39
C ILE A 75 -39.08 -14.68 1.04
N SER A 76 -39.32 -15.24 2.23
CA SER A 76 -40.57 -15.13 2.97
C SER A 76 -40.85 -13.73 3.55
N ILE A 77 -39.80 -12.94 3.76
CA ILE A 77 -39.89 -11.58 4.30
C ILE A 77 -39.86 -10.59 3.13
N ASP A 78 -40.99 -9.92 2.88
CA ASP A 78 -41.13 -8.99 1.76
C ASP A 78 -40.11 -7.84 1.80
N SER A 79 -39.77 -7.32 2.99
CA SER A 79 -38.74 -6.29 3.11
C SER A 79 -37.35 -6.78 2.70
N ASP A 80 -37.01 -8.05 2.96
CA ASP A 80 -35.74 -8.62 2.53
C ASP A 80 -35.72 -8.86 1.03
N ARG A 81 -36.86 -9.30 0.47
CA ARG A 81 -37.02 -9.47 -0.97
C ARG A 81 -36.89 -8.14 -1.70
N GLN A 82 -37.45 -7.07 -1.14
CA GLN A 82 -37.37 -5.72 -1.70
C GLN A 82 -35.94 -5.17 -1.73
N ARG A 83 -35.11 -5.50 -0.74
CA ARG A 83 -33.69 -5.11 -0.73
C ARG A 83 -32.93 -5.63 -1.95
N CYS A 84 -33.24 -6.83 -2.42
CA CYS A 84 -32.63 -7.39 -3.63
C CYS A 84 -32.99 -6.65 -4.93
N HIS A 85 -34.08 -5.89 -4.93
CA HIS A 85 -34.49 -5.05 -6.06
C HIS A 85 -33.92 -3.63 -5.99
N ASP A 86 -33.36 -3.25 -4.84
CA ASP A 86 -32.78 -1.92 -4.64
C ASP A 86 -31.31 -1.94 -5.10
N PRO A 87 -30.97 -1.24 -6.20
CA PRO A 87 -29.59 -1.21 -6.70
C PRO A 87 -28.61 -0.54 -5.73
N ASP A 88 -29.09 0.26 -4.77
CA ASP A 88 -28.25 0.92 -3.76
C ASP A 88 -28.08 0.06 -2.49
N ASP A 89 -28.91 -0.98 -2.30
CA ASP A 89 -28.77 -1.97 -1.23
C ASP A 89 -27.88 -3.14 -1.68
N LEU A 90 -26.58 -2.98 -1.48
CA LEU A 90 -25.58 -3.97 -1.82
C LEU A 90 -25.52 -5.16 -0.84
N SER A 91 -26.50 -5.34 0.05
CA SER A 91 -26.61 -6.54 0.90
C SER A 91 -27.28 -7.72 0.18
N CYS A 92 -27.93 -7.48 -0.97
CA CYS A 92 -28.50 -8.52 -1.82
C CYS A 92 -28.33 -8.18 -3.30
N LEU A 93 -27.97 -9.18 -4.10
CA LEU A 93 -27.91 -9.07 -5.56
C LEU A 93 -28.98 -9.95 -6.18
N GLU A 94 -29.76 -9.39 -7.10
CA GLU A 94 -30.63 -10.17 -7.98
C GLU A 94 -30.04 -10.36 -9.38
N CYS A 95 -30.44 -11.44 -10.05
CA CYS A 95 -30.11 -11.64 -11.45
C CYS A 95 -31.18 -12.46 -12.21
N THR A 96 -31.23 -12.21 -13.52
CA THR A 96 -32.07 -12.92 -14.48
C THR A 96 -31.26 -13.98 -15.23
N GLY A 97 -31.90 -15.08 -15.63
CA GLY A 97 -31.24 -16.21 -16.30
C GLY A 97 -31.11 -17.46 -15.41
N MET A 98 -30.70 -18.58 -16.01
CA MET A 98 -30.56 -19.86 -15.29
C MET A 98 -29.28 -19.86 -14.46
N SER A 99 -29.38 -20.16 -13.16
CA SER A 99 -28.25 -20.33 -12.24
C SER A 99 -27.26 -19.15 -12.23
N CYS A 100 -27.76 -17.94 -12.49
CA CYS A 100 -26.96 -16.73 -12.69
C CYS A 100 -26.34 -16.16 -11.42
N ASN A 101 -26.84 -16.56 -10.24
CA ASN A 101 -26.42 -16.06 -8.94
C ASN A 101 -25.11 -16.71 -8.52
N SER A 102 -24.04 -16.51 -9.30
CA SER A 102 -22.70 -17.06 -9.09
C SER A 102 -21.71 -16.06 -8.51
N ALA A 103 -22.13 -14.81 -8.24
CA ALA A 103 -21.29 -13.80 -7.62
C ALA A 103 -20.66 -14.31 -6.32
N LEU A 104 -19.37 -14.07 -6.13
CA LEU A 104 -18.62 -14.44 -4.94
C LEU A 104 -18.58 -13.25 -4.00
N TRP A 105 -19.06 -13.43 -2.78
CA TRP A 105 -19.06 -12.37 -1.78
C TRP A 105 -17.63 -12.14 -1.27
N PRO A 106 -17.11 -10.90 -1.33
CA PRO A 106 -15.77 -10.61 -0.85
C PRO A 106 -15.64 -10.77 0.66
N THR A 107 -14.44 -11.16 1.10
CA THR A 107 -14.09 -11.23 2.52
C THR A 107 -12.90 -10.32 2.83
N CYS A 108 -12.78 -9.86 4.07
CA CYS A 108 -11.59 -9.15 4.57
C CYS A 108 -11.30 -9.58 6.01
N HIS A 109 -10.06 -9.39 6.48
CA HIS A 109 -9.80 -9.40 7.91
C HIS A 109 -10.44 -8.15 8.53
N VAL A 110 -11.21 -8.33 9.59
CA VAL A 110 -11.92 -7.25 10.30
C VAL A 110 -11.54 -7.33 11.76
N CYS A 111 -10.86 -6.31 12.26
CA CYS A 111 -10.43 -6.23 13.65
C CYS A 111 -10.09 -4.80 14.05
N GLN A 112 -10.08 -4.55 15.37
CA GLN A 112 -9.57 -3.33 15.98
C GLN A 112 -8.64 -3.70 17.13
N GLU A 113 -7.43 -3.14 17.13
CA GLU A 113 -6.41 -3.48 18.12
C GLU A 113 -6.82 -3.17 19.56
N SER A 114 -7.65 -2.15 19.76
CA SER A 114 -8.19 -1.76 21.06
C SER A 114 -9.01 -2.86 21.74
N THR A 115 -9.67 -3.71 20.95
CA THR A 115 -10.48 -4.85 21.42
C THR A 115 -9.80 -6.19 21.19
N ASP A 116 -8.91 -6.27 20.21
CA ASP A 116 -8.17 -7.48 19.84
C ASP A 116 -6.68 -7.15 19.58
N PRO A 117 -5.80 -7.34 20.58
CA PRO A 117 -4.38 -7.06 20.44
C PRO A 117 -3.69 -7.82 19.29
N THR A 118 -4.27 -8.93 18.82
CA THR A 118 -3.69 -9.73 17.72
C THR A 118 -3.83 -9.04 16.36
N CYS A 119 -4.72 -8.03 16.25
CA CYS A 119 -4.97 -7.28 15.02
C CYS A 119 -3.71 -6.58 14.45
N ARG A 120 -2.76 -6.24 15.34
CA ARG A 120 -1.46 -5.64 14.98
C ARG A 120 -0.55 -6.60 14.20
N GLY A 121 -0.69 -7.89 14.46
CA GLY A 121 0.08 -8.94 13.81
C GLY A 121 -0.37 -9.21 12.38
N GLU A 122 0.36 -10.10 11.71
CA GLU A 122 -0.03 -10.67 10.43
C GLU A 122 -1.35 -11.47 10.60
N GLN A 123 -2.29 -11.28 9.68
CA GLN A 123 -3.56 -12.01 9.65
C GLN A 123 -3.50 -13.07 8.57
N SER A 124 -4.12 -14.22 8.83
CA SER A 124 -4.18 -15.34 7.89
C SER A 124 -5.58 -15.95 7.87
N GLY A 125 -5.86 -16.74 6.83
CA GLY A 125 -7.17 -17.36 6.62
C GLY A 125 -8.09 -16.55 5.71
N VAL A 126 -9.37 -16.92 5.68
CA VAL A 126 -10.33 -16.41 4.68
C VAL A 126 -11.00 -15.09 5.06
N GLY A 127 -10.84 -14.59 6.28
CA GLY A 127 -11.49 -13.37 6.76
C GLY A 127 -13.01 -13.52 6.99
N THR A 128 -13.69 -12.38 7.09
CA THR A 128 -15.15 -12.27 7.28
C THR A 128 -15.78 -11.62 6.05
N PHE A 129 -17.00 -12.02 5.68
CA PHE A 129 -17.74 -11.40 4.57
C PHE A 129 -17.99 -9.92 4.82
N CYS A 130 -17.75 -9.10 3.80
CA CYS A 130 -18.13 -7.69 3.81
C CYS A 130 -19.66 -7.56 3.85
N GLU A 131 -20.19 -6.60 4.58
CA GLU A 131 -21.64 -6.38 4.66
C GLU A 131 -22.22 -5.99 3.30
N ARG A 132 -21.53 -5.10 2.58
CA ARG A 132 -21.92 -4.60 1.27
C ARG A 132 -21.09 -5.26 0.18
N TYR A 133 -21.75 -5.78 -0.84
CA TYR A 133 -21.13 -6.38 -2.00
C TYR A 133 -20.38 -5.36 -2.85
N ASN A 134 -19.14 -5.67 -3.19
CA ASN A 134 -18.35 -4.92 -4.16
C ASN A 134 -17.30 -5.84 -4.78
N ALA A 135 -17.45 -6.21 -6.06
CA ALA A 135 -16.47 -7.07 -6.73
C ALA A 135 -15.35 -6.25 -7.38
N PRO A 136 -14.08 -6.70 -7.34
CA PRO A 136 -13.60 -7.99 -6.81
C PRO A 136 -13.42 -8.05 -5.28
N GLY A 137 -13.72 -6.97 -4.58
CA GLY A 137 -13.47 -6.80 -3.15
C GLY A 137 -12.33 -5.83 -2.93
N SER A 138 -12.39 -5.05 -1.86
CA SER A 138 -11.29 -4.20 -1.44
C SER A 138 -11.27 -4.14 0.08
N CYS A 139 -10.11 -4.44 0.64
CA CYS A 139 -9.89 -4.47 2.07
C CYS A 139 -8.95 -3.33 2.46
N PHE A 140 -9.19 -2.68 3.60
CA PHE A 140 -8.28 -1.67 4.12
C PHE A 140 -7.56 -2.15 5.37
N GLU A 141 -6.37 -1.59 5.57
CA GLU A 141 -5.65 -1.56 6.85
C GLU A 141 -5.28 -0.12 7.14
N ARG A 142 -5.44 0.30 8.39
CA ARG A 142 -5.04 1.64 8.81
C ARG A 142 -4.51 1.67 10.23
N ILE A 143 -3.70 2.68 10.51
CA ILE A 143 -3.33 3.05 11.87
C ILE A 143 -4.08 4.32 12.25
N VAL A 144 -4.86 4.27 13.32
CA VAL A 144 -5.58 5.43 13.89
C VAL A 144 -5.14 5.55 15.34
N ASN A 145 -4.59 6.71 15.71
CA ASN A 145 -4.07 6.98 17.06
C ASN A 145 -3.10 5.90 17.58
N GLY A 146 -2.31 5.30 16.68
CA GLY A 146 -1.35 4.24 17.00
C GLY A 146 -1.92 2.82 17.05
N SER A 147 -3.24 2.63 16.92
CA SER A 147 -3.91 1.33 16.91
C SER A 147 -4.24 0.89 15.48
N VAL A 148 -4.05 -0.39 15.19
CA VAL A 148 -4.42 -0.98 13.89
C VAL A 148 -5.93 -1.23 13.82
N GLU A 149 -6.50 -0.86 12.67
CA GLU A 149 -7.87 -1.20 12.29
C GLU A 149 -7.88 -1.80 10.88
N ARG A 150 -8.73 -2.82 10.69
CA ARG A 150 -8.89 -3.53 9.41
C ARG A 150 -10.36 -3.69 9.08
N GLY A 151 -10.70 -3.65 7.80
CA GLY A 151 -12.08 -3.87 7.37
C GLY A 151 -12.27 -3.89 5.87
N CYS A 152 -13.53 -4.01 5.46
CA CYS A 152 -13.95 -3.90 4.07
C CYS A 152 -14.10 -2.44 3.66
N ARG A 153 -13.59 -2.07 2.48
CA ARG A 153 -13.77 -0.72 1.91
C ARG A 153 -15.24 -0.42 1.61
N SER A 154 -15.99 -1.43 1.16
CA SER A 154 -17.39 -1.33 0.77
C SER A 154 -18.34 -1.06 1.94
N ASP A 155 -17.93 -1.41 3.15
CA ASP A 155 -18.72 -1.22 4.38
C ASP A 155 -18.54 0.20 4.96
N MET A 156 -17.63 0.98 4.39
CA MET A 156 -17.35 2.35 4.81
C MET A 156 -18.15 3.35 3.98
N VAL A 157 -18.82 4.28 4.65
CA VAL A 157 -19.53 5.40 3.99
C VAL A 157 -18.55 6.32 3.27
N GLU A 158 -17.47 6.70 3.95
CA GLU A 158 -16.40 7.55 3.43
C GLU A 158 -15.16 6.73 3.09
N ASP A 159 -14.16 7.34 2.44
CA ASP A 159 -12.86 6.70 2.25
C ASP A 159 -12.15 6.40 3.58
N PRO A 160 -11.93 5.12 3.96
CA PRO A 160 -11.22 4.76 5.19
C PRO A 160 -9.79 5.28 5.22
N CYS A 161 -9.20 5.56 4.05
CA CYS A 161 -7.86 6.10 3.89
C CYS A 161 -7.81 7.61 3.62
N GLY A 162 -8.95 8.31 3.61
CA GLY A 162 -9.01 9.75 3.38
C GLY A 162 -8.12 10.52 4.37
N GLY A 163 -6.99 11.04 3.90
CA GLY A 163 -6.05 11.82 4.72
C GLY A 163 -5.21 11.03 5.72
N ASN A 164 -5.27 9.69 5.73
CA ASN A 164 -4.46 8.86 6.63
C ASN A 164 -3.24 8.29 5.90
N GLU A 165 -2.05 8.83 6.20
CA GLU A 165 -0.78 8.36 5.59
C GLU A 165 -0.46 6.90 5.93
N HIS A 166 -0.95 6.38 7.06
CA HIS A 166 -0.77 4.99 7.50
C HIS A 166 -1.90 4.06 7.07
N CYS A 167 -2.62 4.39 6.00
CA CYS A 167 -3.72 3.59 5.46
C CYS A 167 -3.40 3.06 4.08
N ARG A 168 -3.79 1.81 3.80
CA ARG A 168 -3.74 1.22 2.47
C ARG A 168 -5.02 0.43 2.19
N VAL A 169 -5.42 0.45 0.93
CA VAL A 169 -6.48 -0.40 0.38
C VAL A 169 -5.83 -1.41 -0.55
N PHE A 170 -6.22 -2.67 -0.39
CA PHE A 170 -5.75 -3.81 -1.17
C PHE A 170 -6.95 -4.44 -1.89
N GLU A 171 -6.81 -4.67 -3.19
CA GLU A 171 -7.84 -5.34 -3.98
C GLU A 171 -7.87 -6.85 -3.69
N GLY A 172 -9.06 -7.44 -3.77
CA GLY A 172 -9.29 -8.86 -3.55
C GLY A 172 -9.72 -9.22 -2.12
N SER A 173 -10.07 -10.49 -1.94
CA SER A 173 -10.54 -11.03 -0.66
C SER A 173 -9.39 -11.40 0.27
N ALA A 174 -9.57 -11.17 1.58
CA ALA A 174 -8.60 -11.40 2.65
C ALA A 174 -7.21 -10.79 2.35
N SER A 175 -7.18 -9.68 1.60
CA SER A 175 -5.96 -9.04 1.09
C SER A 175 -5.29 -8.12 2.11
N ASN A 176 -5.96 -7.86 3.24
CA ASN A 176 -5.50 -6.99 4.31
C ASN A 176 -4.92 -7.77 5.50
N GLY A 177 -3.92 -8.63 5.23
CA GLY A 177 -3.27 -9.47 6.23
C GLY A 177 -1.91 -9.01 6.75
N HIS A 178 -1.40 -7.84 6.38
CA HIS A 178 -0.01 -7.45 6.63
C HIS A 178 0.28 -7.15 8.10
N ALA A 179 1.49 -7.39 8.60
CA ALA A 179 1.86 -6.94 9.94
C ALA A 179 1.96 -5.41 10.00
N VAL A 180 1.72 -4.77 11.16
CA VAL A 180 1.72 -3.30 11.31
C VAL A 180 2.96 -2.60 10.73
N ARG A 181 4.13 -3.23 10.83
CA ARG A 181 5.40 -2.69 10.33
C ARG A 181 5.40 -2.45 8.81
N GLU A 182 4.58 -3.20 8.08
CA GLU A 182 4.49 -3.15 6.61
C GLU A 182 3.57 -2.03 6.12
N ILE A 183 2.64 -1.55 6.96
CA ILE A 183 1.75 -0.42 6.65
C ILE A 183 2.16 0.88 7.34
N LEU A 184 3.03 0.80 8.35
CA LEU A 184 3.59 1.95 9.03
C LEU A 184 4.46 2.79 8.07
N VAL A 185 3.95 3.93 7.62
CA VAL A 185 4.76 4.97 6.99
C VAL A 185 5.79 5.50 7.98
N SER A 186 7.06 5.26 7.66
CA SER A 186 8.17 5.77 8.47
C SER A 186 8.53 7.19 8.02
N LYS A 187 9.06 8.00 8.93
CA LYS A 187 9.64 9.31 8.59
C LYS A 187 11.15 9.23 8.74
N CYS A 188 11.89 9.55 7.70
CA CYS A 188 13.36 9.50 7.73
C CYS A 188 13.93 10.85 7.30
N VAL A 189 15.13 11.18 7.77
CA VAL A 189 15.91 12.26 7.16
C VAL A 189 16.26 11.80 5.74
N GLN A 190 15.87 12.59 4.75
CA GLN A 190 16.05 12.29 3.32
C GLN A 190 16.83 13.44 2.66
N CYS A 191 18.10 13.21 2.35
CA CYS A 191 18.98 14.23 1.78
C CYS A 191 20.33 13.65 1.32
N ARG A 192 21.05 14.45 0.53
CA ARG A 192 22.45 14.25 0.21
C ARG A 192 23.25 15.48 0.62
N ALA A 193 24.41 15.24 1.20
CA ALA A 193 25.36 16.25 1.66
C ALA A 193 26.27 16.76 0.54
N ASP A 194 25.72 16.98 -0.65
CA ASP A 194 26.45 17.45 -1.83
C ASP A 194 26.40 18.98 -1.94
N ASP A 195 26.66 19.55 -3.12
CA ASP A 195 26.69 21.00 -3.34
C ASP A 195 25.32 21.68 -3.13
N LEU A 196 24.23 20.90 -3.05
CA LEU A 196 22.90 21.41 -2.75
C LEU A 196 22.64 21.56 -1.23
N ASP A 197 23.45 20.93 -0.36
CA ASP A 197 23.38 21.05 1.10
C ASP A 197 24.10 22.34 1.59
N VAL A 198 23.66 23.50 1.09
CA VAL A 198 24.29 24.80 1.34
C VAL A 198 24.28 25.17 2.82
N ASP A 199 23.18 24.88 3.52
CA ASP A 199 22.99 25.14 4.95
C ASP A 199 23.60 24.05 5.86
N ARG A 200 24.10 22.96 5.26
CA ARG A 200 24.71 21.80 5.95
C ARG A 200 23.75 21.07 6.89
N SER A 201 22.45 21.24 6.70
CA SER A 201 21.42 20.58 7.53
C SER A 201 21.42 19.06 7.32
N CYS A 202 21.80 18.57 6.14
CA CYS A 202 21.96 17.14 5.89
C CYS A 202 23.20 16.56 6.60
N LEU A 203 24.35 17.25 6.47
CA LEU A 203 25.60 16.88 7.13
C LEU A 203 25.49 16.84 8.65
N SER A 204 24.94 17.91 9.23
CA SER A 204 24.74 18.01 10.68
C SER A 204 23.65 17.09 11.20
N GLY A 205 22.77 16.59 10.32
CA GLY A 205 21.62 15.78 10.69
C GLY A 205 20.54 16.57 11.43
N SER A 206 20.50 17.90 11.25
CA SER A 206 19.49 18.79 11.83
C SER A 206 18.20 18.88 10.99
N LYS A 207 18.25 18.41 9.73
CA LYS A 207 17.08 18.35 8.86
C LYS A 207 16.01 17.43 9.45
N GLY A 208 14.77 17.90 9.49
CA GLY A 208 13.61 17.09 9.92
C GLY A 208 13.34 15.90 8.99
N GLY A 209 12.81 14.83 9.56
CA GLY A 209 12.39 13.66 8.79
C GLY A 209 11.14 13.93 7.95
N THR A 210 11.08 13.35 6.75
CA THR A 210 9.93 13.37 5.85
C THR A 210 9.40 11.96 5.64
N SER A 211 8.09 11.82 5.35
CA SER A 211 7.46 10.52 5.12
C SER A 211 8.15 9.77 3.97
N CYS A 212 8.35 8.47 4.17
CA CYS A 212 8.84 7.58 3.12
C CYS A 212 7.75 7.37 2.07
N VAL A 213 8.14 7.29 0.79
CA VAL A 213 7.21 7.05 -0.33
C VAL A 213 6.55 5.67 -0.23
N GLY A 214 7.24 4.70 0.37
CA GLY A 214 6.74 3.35 0.58
C GLY A 214 7.10 2.78 1.95
N PRO A 215 6.69 1.53 2.22
CA PRO A 215 7.06 0.86 3.46
C PRO A 215 8.56 0.76 3.63
N SER A 216 9.00 1.10 4.83
CA SER A 216 10.42 1.09 5.20
C SER A 216 10.67 0.19 6.41
N ASP A 217 9.67 -0.60 6.83
CA ASP A 217 9.68 -1.42 8.05
C ASP A 217 10.07 -0.64 9.31
N GLY A 218 9.70 0.64 9.40
CA GLY A 218 10.12 1.51 10.51
C GLY A 218 11.60 1.88 10.51
N ARG A 219 12.31 1.71 9.38
CA ARG A 219 13.78 1.87 9.32
C ARG A 219 14.24 2.97 8.37
N CYS A 220 15.34 3.61 8.74
CA CYS A 220 16.04 4.61 7.94
C CYS A 220 17.49 4.17 7.70
N TYR A 221 18.18 4.76 6.73
CA TYR A 221 19.61 4.56 6.52
C TYR A 221 20.37 5.89 6.47
N SER A 222 21.67 5.80 6.79
CA SER A 222 22.71 6.78 6.43
C SER A 222 23.85 6.03 5.76
N ARG A 223 24.41 6.55 4.66
CA ARG A 223 25.54 5.94 3.97
C ARG A 223 26.51 6.97 3.40
N ILE A 224 27.77 6.59 3.29
CA ILE A 224 28.78 7.35 2.56
C ILE A 224 28.88 6.80 1.15
N LEU A 225 28.63 7.66 0.17
CA LEU A 225 28.71 7.37 -1.25
C LEU A 225 30.16 7.39 -1.74
N ASP A 226 30.37 6.85 -2.93
CA ASP A 226 31.62 7.04 -3.67
C ASP A 226 31.90 8.55 -3.84
N GLY A 227 33.10 8.97 -3.43
CA GLY A 227 33.46 10.39 -3.31
C GLY A 227 33.25 11.00 -1.92
N GLY A 228 32.82 10.21 -0.92
CA GLY A 228 32.81 10.59 0.49
C GLY A 228 31.60 11.43 0.94
N PHE A 229 30.61 11.63 0.07
CA PHE A 229 29.39 12.37 0.41
C PHE A 229 28.43 11.52 1.23
N LEU A 230 27.76 12.16 2.19
CA LEU A 230 26.71 11.51 2.98
C LEU A 230 25.38 11.51 2.21
N GLU A 231 24.69 10.37 2.26
CA GLU A 231 23.30 10.22 1.85
C GLU A 231 22.48 9.63 2.99
N ARG A 232 21.26 10.13 3.17
CA ARG A 232 20.28 9.66 4.14
C ARG A 232 18.98 9.34 3.43
N GLY A 233 18.30 8.29 3.85
CA GLY A 233 17.02 7.93 3.26
C GLY A 233 16.23 6.88 4.02
N CYS A 234 15.14 6.45 3.41
CA CYS A 234 14.30 5.36 3.88
C CYS A 234 14.93 4.01 3.49
N ARG A 235 14.97 3.04 4.41
CA ARG A 235 15.44 1.68 4.12
C ARG A 235 14.71 1.04 2.93
N GLY A 236 13.44 1.36 2.72
CA GLY A 236 12.66 0.92 1.55
C GLY A 236 13.21 1.39 0.19
N ASN A 237 14.12 2.38 0.16
CA ASN A 237 14.75 2.86 -1.08
C ASN A 237 15.98 2.03 -1.47
N LEU A 238 16.44 1.12 -0.61
CA LEU A 238 17.59 0.25 -0.86
C LEU A 238 17.14 -1.08 -1.48
N THR A 239 17.92 -1.60 -2.43
CA THR A 239 17.80 -2.97 -2.91
C THR A 239 18.14 -3.98 -1.80
N LEU A 240 17.72 -5.24 -1.94
CA LEU A 240 18.05 -6.29 -0.97
C LEU A 240 19.56 -6.43 -0.75
N ASP A 241 20.35 -6.36 -1.82
CA ASP A 241 21.82 -6.44 -1.75
C ASP A 241 22.43 -5.21 -1.06
N GLU A 242 21.85 -4.02 -1.24
CA GLU A 242 22.28 -2.82 -0.52
C GLU A 242 21.94 -2.90 0.96
N VAL A 243 20.75 -3.41 1.32
CA VAL A 243 20.38 -3.63 2.72
C VAL A 243 21.36 -4.59 3.39
N GLN A 244 21.72 -5.69 2.73
CA GLN A 244 22.68 -6.66 3.27
C GLN A 244 24.09 -6.08 3.42
N ARG A 245 24.52 -5.23 2.50
CA ARG A 245 25.84 -4.57 2.55
C ARG A 245 25.86 -3.33 3.45
N CYS A 246 24.72 -2.80 3.85
CA CYS A 246 24.64 -1.62 4.71
C CYS A 246 24.84 -1.98 6.19
N ASN A 247 26.06 -2.41 6.50
CA ASN A 247 26.48 -2.78 7.84
C ASN A 247 27.93 -2.30 8.07
N GLY A 248 28.13 -1.34 8.96
CA GLY A 248 29.44 -0.83 9.34
C GLY A 248 29.47 0.69 9.55
N THR A 249 30.68 1.25 9.54
CA THR A 249 30.93 2.69 9.73
C THR A 249 30.46 3.52 8.53
N MET A 250 30.56 2.96 7.32
CA MET A 250 30.21 3.66 6.08
C MET A 250 28.73 3.57 5.72
N CYS A 251 27.97 2.69 6.34
CA CYS A 251 26.53 2.54 6.10
C CYS A 251 25.85 1.94 7.31
N GLY A 252 24.83 2.63 7.83
CA GLY A 252 24.05 2.19 8.98
C GLY A 252 22.55 2.26 8.72
N ILE A 253 21.83 1.23 9.17
CA ILE A 253 20.37 1.19 9.22
C ILE A 253 19.94 1.29 10.68
N CYS A 254 18.95 2.14 10.97
CA CYS A 254 18.39 2.33 12.30
C CYS A 254 16.86 2.17 12.28
N ILE A 255 16.26 2.03 13.46
CA ILE A 255 14.81 1.87 13.65
C ILE A 255 14.24 3.13 14.31
N GLY A 256 13.09 3.60 13.84
CA GLY A 256 12.34 4.72 14.39
C GLY A 256 12.34 5.95 13.48
N ASP A 257 11.34 6.81 13.68
CA ASP A 257 11.21 8.04 12.91
C ASP A 257 12.39 8.97 13.17
N GLY A 258 13.01 9.46 12.09
CA GLY A 258 14.16 10.36 12.14
C GLY A 258 15.39 9.75 12.84
N CYS A 259 15.45 8.43 13.03
CA CYS A 259 16.56 7.77 13.72
C CYS A 259 17.91 8.02 13.03
N ASN A 260 17.89 8.30 11.72
CA ASN A 260 19.05 8.64 10.94
C ASN A 260 19.35 10.14 10.98
N SER A 261 19.09 10.82 12.09
CA SER A 261 19.52 12.20 12.37
C SER A 261 20.89 12.22 13.05
N GLY A 262 21.40 13.40 13.39
CA GLY A 262 22.72 13.56 14.02
C GLY A 262 23.90 13.29 13.07
N ILE A 263 25.13 13.29 13.59
CA ILE A 263 26.35 13.16 12.77
C ILE A 263 26.56 11.73 12.28
N PHE A 264 26.91 11.55 11.00
CA PHE A 264 27.25 10.25 10.42
C PHE A 264 28.43 10.33 9.41
N PRO A 265 29.43 9.44 9.49
CA PRO A 265 29.64 8.47 10.57
C PRO A 265 30.03 9.21 11.88
N GLU A 266 30.02 8.52 13.02
CA GLU A 266 30.23 9.16 14.34
C GLU A 266 31.61 9.82 14.49
N ASP A 267 32.62 9.33 13.78
CA ASP A 267 34.00 9.83 13.74
C ASP A 267 34.20 10.94 12.70
N ARG A 268 33.13 11.47 12.10
CA ARG A 268 33.23 12.54 11.10
C ARG A 268 33.93 13.77 11.70
N LEU A 269 35.03 14.15 11.05
CA LEU A 269 35.89 15.24 11.51
C LEU A 269 35.26 16.63 11.40
N TRP A 270 35.67 17.47 12.33
CA TRP A 270 35.38 18.90 12.40
C TRP A 270 36.68 19.68 12.25
N CYS A 271 36.72 20.63 11.32
CA CYS A 271 37.91 21.39 11.01
C CYS A 271 37.64 22.90 11.04
N ASN A 272 38.58 23.67 11.58
CA ASN A 272 38.49 25.12 11.60
C ASN A 272 38.65 25.71 10.19
N LYS A 273 37.66 26.39 9.62
CA LYS A 273 37.83 26.97 8.27
C LYS A 273 38.24 28.43 8.36
N CYS A 274 39.37 28.81 7.74
CA CYS A 274 39.75 30.21 7.60
C CYS A 274 40.50 30.47 6.27
N ASN A 275 40.43 31.69 5.73
CA ASN A 275 41.24 32.09 4.57
C ASN A 275 41.79 33.51 4.78
N SER A 276 43.12 33.68 4.78
CA SER A 276 43.72 34.99 5.05
C SER A 276 43.70 35.96 3.88
N GLY A 277 43.13 35.58 2.74
CA GLY A 277 42.84 36.51 1.64
C GLY A 277 41.75 37.53 2.00
N ASN A 278 40.86 37.18 2.94
CA ASN A 278 39.66 37.98 3.25
C ASN A 278 39.51 38.34 4.74
N THR A 279 40.26 37.70 5.65
CA THR A 279 40.17 37.93 7.11
C THR A 279 41.54 37.81 7.79
N SER A 280 41.80 38.58 8.84
CA SER A 280 43.02 38.46 9.68
C SER A 280 43.08 37.20 10.52
N ASP A 281 41.98 36.44 10.56
CA ASP A 281 41.68 35.39 11.52
C ASP A 281 42.54 34.12 11.38
N CYS A 282 43.15 33.92 10.22
CA CYS A 282 44.09 32.81 10.02
C CYS A 282 45.48 33.04 10.59
N LYS A 283 45.79 34.27 11.03
CA LYS A 283 47.12 34.65 11.53
C LYS A 283 47.26 34.49 13.05
N ILE A 284 46.15 34.22 13.74
CA ILE A 284 46.08 34.02 15.18
C ILE A 284 45.65 32.60 15.49
N GLU A 285 45.85 32.17 16.73
CA GLU A 285 45.30 30.92 17.22
C GLU A 285 43.76 30.94 17.10
N VAL A 286 43.19 29.93 16.44
CA VAL A 286 41.73 29.81 16.29
C VAL A 286 41.19 29.14 17.54
N THR A 287 40.87 29.94 18.55
CA THR A 287 40.25 29.49 19.81
C THR A 287 38.71 29.50 19.76
N ASP A 288 38.15 30.13 18.73
CA ASP A 288 36.70 30.26 18.53
C ASP A 288 36.12 29.00 17.90
N ALA A 289 35.37 28.24 18.71
CA ALA A 289 34.69 27.01 18.29
C ALA A 289 33.69 27.23 17.15
N SER A 290 33.18 28.45 16.93
CA SER A 290 32.26 28.76 15.83
C SER A 290 32.92 28.69 14.45
N LYS A 291 34.25 28.66 14.39
CA LYS A 291 35.01 28.49 13.14
C LYS A 291 35.22 27.02 12.78
N SER A 292 34.93 26.10 13.70
CA SER A 292 34.98 24.67 13.46
C SER A 292 33.74 24.23 12.70
N VAL A 293 33.94 23.60 11.54
CA VAL A 293 32.85 23.17 10.67
C VAL A 293 33.01 21.69 10.32
N ILE A 294 31.89 20.98 10.22
CA ILE A 294 31.84 19.58 9.83
C ILE A 294 32.45 19.42 8.43
N CYS A 295 33.31 18.42 8.26
CA CYS A 295 33.83 18.06 6.93
C CYS A 295 32.74 17.46 6.04
N LYS A 296 32.64 17.99 4.82
CA LYS A 296 31.67 17.55 3.81
C LYS A 296 31.99 16.16 3.28
N ILE A 297 33.25 15.97 2.87
CA ILE A 297 33.77 14.71 2.35
C ILE A 297 34.28 13.88 3.53
N TYR A 298 33.83 12.63 3.61
CA TYR A 298 34.33 11.64 4.56
C TYR A 298 35.29 10.66 3.87
N THR A 299 36.46 10.46 4.48
CA THR A 299 37.34 9.32 4.30
C THR A 299 37.89 8.95 5.67
N GLU A 300 38.14 7.67 5.93
CA GLU A 300 38.57 7.17 7.25
C GLU A 300 39.90 7.82 7.70
N ASP A 301 40.79 8.13 6.75
CA ASP A 301 42.11 8.75 7.01
C ASP A 301 42.12 10.28 6.85
N ASN A 302 40.95 10.93 6.80
CA ASN A 302 40.92 12.38 6.68
C ASN A 302 41.66 13.02 7.86
N MET A 303 42.31 14.16 7.60
CA MET A 303 42.90 15.00 8.61
C MET A 303 42.61 16.47 8.29
N CYS A 304 42.53 17.31 9.32
CA CYS A 304 42.51 18.74 9.13
C CYS A 304 43.94 19.23 8.82
N TYR A 305 44.16 19.86 7.66
CA TYR A 305 45.49 20.35 7.25
C TYR A 305 45.57 21.88 7.16
N SER A 306 46.77 22.46 7.23
CA SER A 306 47.00 23.89 7.00
C SER A 306 48.10 24.10 5.96
N ALA A 307 47.90 25.01 5.00
CA ALA A 307 48.87 25.28 3.94
C ALA A 307 49.22 26.78 3.82
N ILE A 308 50.42 27.08 3.32
CA ILE A 308 50.92 28.44 3.07
C ILE A 308 51.48 28.47 1.63
N SER A 309 51.03 29.42 0.80
CA SER A 309 51.52 29.55 -0.59
C SER A 309 52.44 30.77 -0.75
N SER A 310 53.56 30.60 -1.46
CA SER A 310 54.67 31.54 -1.51
C SER A 310 54.57 32.66 -2.57
N ASN A 311 53.60 32.62 -3.49
CA ASN A 311 53.67 33.46 -4.72
C ASN A 311 52.59 34.53 -4.89
N GLN A 312 52.07 35.07 -3.79
CA GLN A 312 51.29 36.32 -3.72
C GLN A 312 51.18 36.66 -2.23
N THR A 313 51.66 37.84 -1.82
CA THR A 313 51.47 38.50 -0.51
C THR A 313 50.70 37.66 0.52
N CYS A 314 51.41 36.81 1.28
CA CYS A 314 50.92 35.97 2.39
C CYS A 314 49.40 35.71 2.41
N LYS A 315 48.88 34.97 1.41
CA LYS A 315 47.63 34.22 1.57
C LYS A 315 47.96 32.93 2.34
N PHE A 316 47.83 32.94 3.67
CA PHE A 316 47.55 31.75 4.46
C PHE A 316 46.23 31.16 3.95
N LEU A 317 46.33 30.25 3.00
CA LEU A 317 45.28 29.30 2.73
C LEU A 317 45.36 28.20 3.78
N LYS A 318 44.96 28.53 5.01
CA LYS A 318 44.51 27.52 5.99
C LYS A 318 43.15 26.97 5.52
N ASN A 319 43.13 26.43 4.31
CA ASN A 319 42.11 25.47 3.92
C ASN A 319 42.35 24.25 4.80
N LEU A 320 41.82 24.24 6.03
CA LEU A 320 41.51 22.98 6.70
C LEU A 320 40.29 22.41 5.98
N ALA A 321 40.50 22.04 4.71
CA ALA A 321 39.59 21.22 3.96
C ALA A 321 39.93 19.77 4.31
N CYS A 322 38.96 18.88 4.26
CA CYS A 322 39.28 17.46 4.26
C CYS A 322 39.93 17.12 2.90
N SER A 323 41.13 16.55 2.91
CA SER A 323 41.84 16.08 1.72
C SER A 323 42.25 14.62 1.92
N SER A 324 41.90 13.77 0.97
CA SER A 324 42.40 12.39 0.85
C SER A 324 43.75 12.30 0.11
N THR A 325 44.32 13.45 -0.30
CA THR A 325 45.62 13.49 -0.98
C THR A 325 46.64 14.19 -0.10
N ASN A 326 47.70 13.47 0.24
CA ASN A 326 48.99 14.03 0.67
C ASN A 326 49.52 14.91 -0.47
N ARG A 327 49.07 16.17 -0.54
CA ARG A 327 49.80 17.18 -1.31
C ARG A 327 50.92 17.69 -0.41
N MET A 328 52.09 17.11 -0.61
CA MET A 328 53.37 17.74 -0.30
C MET A 328 53.48 19.07 -1.06
#